data_AF-A0A5J5AU83-F1
#
_entry.id   AF-A0A5J5AU83-F1
#
_cell.length_a   1.000
_cell.length_b   1.000
_cell.length_c   1.000
_cell.angle_alpha   90.00
_cell.angle_beta   90.00
_cell.angle_gamma   90.00
#
_symmetry.space_group_name_H-M   'P 1'
#
loop_
_entity.id
_entity.type
_entity.pdbx_description
1 polymer ?
#
loop_
_entity_poly.entity_id
_entity_poly.type
_entity_poly.pdbx_seq_one_letter_code
_entity_poly.pdbx_strand_id
1 'polypeptide(L)'
;MESFAQAVGADAIGLINLIVAAAQNATMHRKNCEQVAGHVRMIGNLLEKLKLTYLRSFPATGEPLDGLEEALRKALDMVESCREKSYLYVLAMGWTVVYQFREIQDEIDRYLKLVPLISVVHEYQIQNLKESLQAIEDDHREYTLDEEEMEAQSVILKRDRTKRDAIILEKSLSRQYPELKFREALQEEKEKLHVELQKSQVKNDIKQCCVIEHLIEVTEHVVNAPPEKNLSLNADAQYVTASKSSHGASGLQSEDQAKSEWQADLFDCCAEPCLSVFLKHFLLSNP
;
A
#
# COMPACT_ATOMS: atom_id res chain seq x y z
N MET A 1 -8.04 -32.19 39.26
CA MET A 1 -8.87 -31.37 38.35
C MET A 1 -7.98 -30.25 37.82
N GLU A 2 -6.94 -30.61 37.07
CA GLU A 2 -5.75 -29.74 36.92
C GLU A 2 -5.37 -29.40 35.47
N SER A 3 -5.84 -30.12 34.44
CA SER A 3 -5.43 -29.88 33.04
C SER A 3 -5.79 -28.46 32.54
N PHE A 4 -7.04 -28.04 32.73
CA PHE A 4 -7.59 -26.80 32.17
C PHE A 4 -6.88 -25.51 32.61
N ALA A 5 -6.19 -25.51 33.75
CA ALA A 5 -5.48 -24.33 34.23
C ALA A 5 -4.21 -24.01 33.42
N GLN A 6 -3.69 -24.97 32.66
CA GLN A 6 -2.35 -24.89 32.07
C GLN A 6 -2.35 -24.47 30.58
N ALA A 7 -3.51 -24.45 29.91
CA ALA A 7 -3.65 -24.05 28.51
C ALA A 7 -3.84 -22.52 28.28
N VAL A 8 -4.24 -21.77 29.32
CA VAL A 8 -4.68 -20.36 29.23
C VAL A 8 -3.54 -19.36 28.95
N GLY A 9 -2.28 -19.84 28.88
CA GLY A 9 -1.10 -19.03 28.54
C GLY A 9 -0.09 -19.73 27.63
N ALA A 10 -0.49 -20.80 26.93
CA ALA A 10 0.38 -21.48 25.99
C ALA A 10 0.38 -20.77 24.62
N ASP A 11 1.58 -20.51 24.09
CA ASP A 11 1.75 -20.07 22.69
C ASP A 11 1.53 -21.24 21.72
N ALA A 12 1.54 -20.95 20.41
CA ALA A 12 1.38 -21.98 19.38
C ALA A 12 2.32 -23.19 19.56
N ILE A 13 3.58 -22.97 19.98
CA ILE A 13 4.57 -24.05 20.17
C ILE A 13 4.25 -24.88 21.41
N GLY A 14 3.83 -24.26 22.52
CA GLY A 14 3.32 -24.94 23.71
C GLY A 14 2.11 -25.81 23.40
N LEU A 15 1.13 -25.27 22.68
CA LEU A 15 -0.07 -26.01 22.24
C LEU A 15 0.29 -27.21 21.35
N ILE A 16 1.19 -27.03 20.38
CA ILE A 16 1.69 -28.12 19.51
C ILE A 16 2.29 -29.27 20.33
N ASN A 17 3.09 -28.96 21.36
CA ASN A 17 3.68 -29.97 22.22
C ASN A 17 2.64 -30.69 23.09
N LEU A 18 1.63 -29.97 23.60
CA LEU A 18 0.51 -30.55 24.34
C LEU A 18 -0.32 -31.51 23.45
N ILE A 19 -0.66 -31.11 22.22
CA ILE A 19 -1.40 -31.96 21.26
C ILE A 19 -0.63 -33.26 20.98
N VAL A 20 0.69 -33.15 20.76
CA VAL A 20 1.56 -34.32 20.53
C VAL A 20 1.60 -35.26 21.73
N ALA A 21 1.63 -34.73 22.97
CA ALA A 21 1.59 -35.53 24.19
C ALA A 21 0.21 -36.16 24.44
N ALA A 22 -0.87 -35.42 24.20
CA ALA A 22 -2.24 -35.91 24.33
C ALA A 22 -2.52 -37.07 23.35
N ALA A 23 -2.06 -36.95 22.09
CA ALA A 23 -2.26 -37.96 21.05
C ALA A 23 -1.61 -39.32 21.37
N GLN A 24 -0.47 -39.33 22.07
CA GLN A 24 0.17 -40.56 22.54
C GLN A 24 -0.68 -41.32 23.58
N ASN A 25 -1.55 -40.61 24.30
CA ASN A 25 -2.42 -41.13 25.34
C ASN A 25 -3.86 -41.40 24.87
N ALA A 26 -4.17 -41.19 23.58
CA ALA A 26 -5.49 -41.42 23.02
C ALA A 26 -5.86 -42.92 23.00
N THR A 27 -7.02 -43.26 23.54
CA THR A 27 -7.54 -44.64 23.56
C THR A 27 -8.45 -44.92 22.36
N MET A 28 -9.13 -43.89 21.84
CA MET A 28 -9.98 -43.93 20.66
C MET A 28 -9.41 -43.08 19.52
N HIS A 29 -9.90 -43.30 18.29
CA HIS A 29 -9.49 -42.55 17.07
C HIS A 29 -7.97 -42.37 16.89
N ARG A 30 -7.16 -43.32 17.39
CA ARG A 30 -5.69 -43.21 17.44
C ARG A 30 -5.05 -42.76 16.13
N LYS A 31 -5.42 -43.34 14.99
CA LYS A 31 -4.87 -42.95 13.68
C LYS A 31 -5.09 -41.47 13.36
N ASN A 32 -6.24 -40.90 13.72
CA ASN A 32 -6.56 -39.49 13.49
C ASN A 32 -5.74 -38.60 14.46
N CYS A 33 -5.61 -39.01 15.71
CA CYS A 33 -4.79 -38.31 16.72
C CYS A 33 -3.30 -38.33 16.32
N GLU A 34 -2.80 -39.48 15.84
CA GLU A 34 -1.45 -39.68 15.32
C GLU A 34 -1.21 -38.85 14.04
N GLN A 35 -2.21 -38.73 13.15
CA GLN A 35 -2.16 -37.87 11.97
C GLN A 35 -2.09 -36.38 12.33
N VAL A 36 -2.99 -35.88 13.20
CA VAL A 36 -2.97 -34.47 13.63
C VAL A 36 -1.69 -34.15 14.40
N ALA A 37 -1.23 -35.03 15.30
CA ALA A 37 0.06 -34.91 15.97
C ALA A 37 1.26 -34.96 15.00
N GLY A 38 1.11 -35.58 13.83
CA GLY A 38 2.04 -35.47 12.70
C GLY A 38 2.01 -34.08 12.08
N HIS A 39 0.81 -33.62 11.72
CA HIS A 39 0.56 -32.34 11.06
C HIS A 39 1.06 -31.15 11.89
N VAL A 40 0.60 -31.04 13.14
CA VAL A 40 0.97 -29.90 14.03
C VAL A 40 2.47 -29.86 14.35
N ARG A 41 3.18 -31.00 14.27
CA ARG A 41 4.65 -31.03 14.37
C ARG A 41 5.35 -30.49 13.12
N MET A 42 4.83 -30.77 11.92
CA MET A 42 5.32 -30.12 10.69
C MET A 42 5.11 -28.60 10.74
N ILE A 43 4.00 -28.17 11.35
CA ILE A 43 3.67 -26.77 11.57
C ILE A 43 4.62 -26.12 12.57
N GLY A 44 4.92 -26.76 13.71
CA GLY A 44 5.91 -26.25 14.68
C GLY A 44 7.27 -25.99 14.02
N ASN A 45 7.77 -26.97 13.24
CA ASN A 45 8.99 -26.85 12.46
C ASN A 45 8.97 -25.71 11.41
N LEU A 46 7.79 -25.24 10.99
CA LEU A 46 7.61 -24.10 10.09
C LEU A 46 7.57 -22.77 10.88
N LEU A 47 6.83 -22.72 11.99
CA LEU A 47 6.73 -21.54 12.87
C LEU A 47 8.08 -21.15 13.49
N GLU A 48 8.92 -22.13 13.82
CA GLU A 48 10.31 -21.92 14.23
C GLU A 48 11.14 -21.25 13.13
N LYS A 49 11.10 -21.78 11.89
CA LYS A 49 11.84 -21.25 10.74
C LYS A 49 11.39 -19.85 10.36
N LEU A 50 10.08 -19.59 10.42
CA LEU A 50 9.48 -18.27 10.17
C LEU A 50 9.72 -17.28 11.32
N LYS A 51 10.30 -17.72 12.44
CA LYS A 51 10.49 -16.92 13.67
C LYS A 51 9.19 -16.26 14.11
N LEU A 52 8.25 -17.05 14.63
CA LEU A 52 6.93 -16.60 15.10
C LEU A 52 6.94 -15.30 15.94
N THR A 53 7.98 -15.05 16.74
CA THR A 53 8.17 -13.81 17.52
C THR A 53 8.42 -12.56 16.66
N TYR A 54 9.10 -12.69 15.52
CA TYR A 54 9.22 -11.63 14.51
C TYR A 54 7.88 -11.41 13.81
N LEU A 55 7.16 -12.48 13.46
CA LEU A 55 5.84 -12.37 12.84
C LEU A 55 4.82 -11.68 13.75
N ARG A 56 4.81 -11.94 15.07
CA ARG A 56 3.97 -11.21 16.04
C ARG A 56 4.30 -9.72 16.17
N SER A 57 5.42 -9.22 15.62
CA SER A 57 5.77 -7.79 15.66
C SER A 57 5.04 -6.95 14.61
N PHE A 58 4.49 -7.57 13.56
CA PHE A 58 3.68 -6.89 12.56
C PHE A 58 2.22 -6.81 13.02
N PRO A 59 1.55 -5.64 12.98
CA PRO A 59 0.16 -5.52 13.40
C PRO A 59 -0.81 -6.28 12.46
N ALA A 60 -0.44 -6.46 11.19
CA ALA A 60 -1.30 -7.10 10.19
C ALA A 60 -1.42 -8.63 10.34
N THR A 61 -0.44 -9.28 10.99
CA THR A 61 -0.38 -10.74 11.18
C THR A 61 -0.96 -11.20 12.52
N GLY A 62 -1.26 -10.29 13.45
CA GLY A 62 -1.73 -10.60 14.80
C GLY A 62 -3.00 -11.47 14.83
N GLU A 63 -4.09 -11.00 14.23
CA GLU A 63 -5.36 -11.74 14.14
C GLU A 63 -5.19 -13.15 13.50
N PRO A 64 -4.50 -13.32 12.35
CA PRO A 64 -4.17 -14.63 11.80
C PRO A 64 -3.38 -15.56 12.75
N LEU A 65 -2.53 -15.01 13.63
CA LEU A 65 -1.75 -15.80 14.59
C LEU A 65 -2.56 -16.17 15.83
N ASP A 66 -3.38 -15.26 16.36
CA ASP A 66 -4.29 -15.55 17.46
C ASP A 66 -5.37 -16.59 17.02
N GLY A 67 -5.83 -16.50 15.77
CA GLY A 67 -6.71 -17.49 15.15
C GLY A 67 -6.06 -18.87 14.96
N LEU A 68 -4.77 -18.93 14.63
CA LEU A 68 -3.99 -20.17 14.57
C LEU A 68 -3.86 -20.82 15.96
N GLU A 69 -3.58 -20.03 17.00
CA GLU A 69 -3.52 -20.54 18.37
C GLU A 69 -4.88 -21.05 18.85
N GLU A 70 -5.97 -20.38 18.50
CA GLU A 70 -7.32 -20.85 18.83
C GLU A 70 -7.69 -22.14 18.11
N ALA A 71 -7.32 -22.29 16.83
CA ALA A 71 -7.51 -23.55 16.10
C ALA A 71 -6.65 -24.69 16.71
N LEU A 72 -5.46 -24.39 17.25
CA LEU A 72 -4.64 -25.34 17.99
C LEU A 72 -5.25 -25.71 19.37
N ARG A 73 -5.94 -24.80 20.07
CA ARG A 73 -6.71 -25.14 21.28
C ARG A 73 -7.84 -26.12 20.98
N LYS A 74 -8.64 -25.86 19.93
CA LYS A 74 -9.66 -26.81 19.45
C LYS A 74 -9.08 -28.19 19.11
N ALA A 75 -7.87 -28.22 18.52
CA ALA A 75 -7.17 -29.47 18.21
C ALA A 75 -6.77 -30.25 19.47
N LEU A 76 -6.32 -29.56 20.53
CA LEU A 76 -5.99 -30.16 21.82
C LEU A 76 -7.24 -30.78 22.46
N ASP A 77 -8.33 -30.00 22.59
CA ASP A 77 -9.61 -30.46 23.15
C ASP A 77 -10.15 -31.69 22.41
N MET A 78 -10.05 -31.70 21.07
CA MET A 78 -10.48 -32.83 20.24
C MET A 78 -9.70 -34.11 20.57
N VAL A 79 -8.37 -34.01 20.67
CA VAL A 79 -7.46 -35.13 20.96
C VAL A 79 -7.58 -35.62 22.41
N GLU A 80 -7.63 -34.73 23.41
CA GLU A 80 -7.86 -35.12 24.81
C GLU A 80 -9.20 -35.84 24.96
N SER A 81 -10.24 -35.37 24.26
CA SER A 81 -11.56 -35.99 24.32
C SER A 81 -11.62 -37.41 23.69
N CYS A 82 -10.63 -37.79 22.88
CA CYS A 82 -10.44 -39.16 22.38
C CYS A 82 -9.82 -40.12 23.43
N ARG A 83 -9.54 -39.62 24.65
CA ARG A 83 -9.16 -40.39 25.84
C ARG A 83 -10.23 -40.35 26.92
N GLU A 84 -10.85 -39.19 27.16
CA GLU A 84 -11.73 -38.97 28.32
C GLU A 84 -13.19 -39.39 28.12
N LYS A 85 -13.73 -39.31 26.90
CA LYS A 85 -15.14 -39.60 26.62
C LYS A 85 -15.44 -41.11 26.68
N SER A 86 -16.68 -41.45 27.05
CA SER A 86 -17.16 -42.84 27.10
C SER A 86 -16.95 -43.58 25.77
N TYR A 87 -16.37 -44.78 25.83
CA TYR A 87 -16.05 -45.63 24.69
C TYR A 87 -17.22 -45.80 23.71
N LEU A 88 -18.41 -46.12 24.22
CA LEU A 88 -19.61 -46.33 23.39
C LEU A 88 -20.11 -45.03 22.74
N TYR A 89 -19.98 -43.89 23.44
CA TYR A 89 -20.32 -42.58 22.89
C TYR A 89 -19.38 -42.21 21.74
N VAL A 90 -18.07 -42.37 21.93
CA VAL A 90 -17.07 -42.06 20.89
C VAL A 90 -17.25 -42.96 19.66
N LEU A 91 -17.57 -44.25 19.84
CA LEU A 91 -17.93 -45.13 18.72
C LEU A 91 -19.15 -44.63 17.95
N ALA A 92 -20.25 -44.31 18.63
CA ALA A 92 -21.47 -43.83 17.98
C ALA A 92 -21.28 -42.48 17.25
N MET A 93 -20.43 -41.61 17.80
CA MET A 93 -20.09 -40.30 17.24
C MET A 93 -18.94 -40.34 16.21
N GLY A 94 -18.42 -41.52 15.87
CA GLY A 94 -17.10 -41.64 15.21
C GLY A 94 -16.95 -40.90 13.88
N TRP A 95 -18.01 -40.79 13.08
CA TRP A 95 -17.99 -39.99 11.84
C TRP A 95 -17.97 -38.48 12.09
N THR A 96 -18.66 -38.00 13.14
CA THR A 96 -18.59 -36.60 13.56
C THR A 96 -17.21 -36.25 14.10
N VAL A 97 -16.58 -37.15 14.87
CA VAL A 97 -15.18 -36.99 15.31
C VAL A 97 -14.23 -36.92 14.12
N VAL A 98 -14.41 -37.78 13.10
CA VAL A 98 -13.63 -37.73 11.84
C VAL A 98 -13.84 -36.40 11.09
N TYR A 99 -15.07 -35.87 11.05
CA TYR A 99 -15.35 -34.58 10.42
C TYR A 99 -14.67 -33.42 11.16
N GLN A 100 -14.80 -33.36 12.48
CA GLN A 100 -14.21 -32.31 13.31
C GLN A 100 -12.68 -32.29 13.23
N PHE A 101 -12.02 -33.46 13.10
CA PHE A 101 -10.58 -33.53 12.83
C PHE A 101 -10.18 -32.89 11.49
N ARG A 102 -11.03 -32.96 10.45
CA ARG A 102 -10.77 -32.30 9.16
C ARG A 102 -10.97 -30.79 9.26
N GLU A 103 -12.11 -30.38 9.80
CA GLU A 103 -12.49 -28.97 10.00
C GLU A 103 -11.41 -28.19 10.76
N ILE A 104 -10.89 -28.77 11.86
CA ILE A 104 -9.78 -28.19 12.64
C ILE A 104 -8.47 -28.14 11.82
N GLN A 105 -8.16 -29.18 11.05
CA GLN A 105 -6.96 -29.19 10.20
C GLN A 105 -7.04 -28.12 9.11
N ASP A 106 -8.19 -27.98 8.45
CA ASP A 106 -8.43 -26.99 7.40
C ASP A 106 -8.43 -25.54 7.96
N GLU A 107 -8.92 -25.34 9.20
CA GLU A 107 -8.84 -24.06 9.90
C GLU A 107 -7.38 -23.67 10.22
N ILE A 108 -6.60 -24.60 10.77
CA ILE A 108 -5.16 -24.41 11.02
C ILE A 108 -4.42 -24.08 9.72
N ASP A 109 -4.66 -24.85 8.67
CA ASP A 109 -4.04 -24.69 7.36
C ASP A 109 -4.39 -23.34 6.70
N ARG A 110 -5.61 -22.85 6.90
CA ARG A 110 -6.07 -21.54 6.41
C ARG A 110 -5.24 -20.41 7.02
N TYR A 111 -5.07 -20.40 8.35
CA TYR A 111 -4.26 -19.36 9.01
C TYR A 111 -2.78 -19.42 8.61
N LEU A 112 -2.21 -20.62 8.48
CA LEU A 112 -0.83 -20.80 8.03
C LEU A 112 -0.56 -20.34 6.59
N LYS A 113 -1.58 -20.36 5.73
CA LYS A 113 -1.49 -19.82 4.35
C LYS A 113 -1.59 -18.29 4.34
N LEU A 114 -2.36 -17.69 5.26
CA LEU A 114 -2.54 -16.24 5.35
C LEU A 114 -1.30 -15.51 5.91
N VAL A 115 -0.68 -16.05 6.98
CA VAL A 115 0.41 -15.36 7.71
C VAL A 115 1.61 -14.96 6.82
N PRO A 116 2.17 -15.84 5.95
CA PRO A 116 3.27 -15.45 5.07
C PRO A 116 2.87 -14.42 4.00
N LEU A 117 1.67 -14.55 3.43
CA LEU A 117 1.16 -13.64 2.40
C LEU A 117 1.04 -12.20 2.94
N ILE A 118 0.45 -12.06 4.12
CA ILE A 118 0.28 -10.76 4.79
C ILE A 118 1.64 -10.15 5.14
N SER A 119 2.58 -10.98 5.62
CA SER A 119 3.94 -10.53 5.98
C SER A 119 4.69 -9.91 4.79
N VAL A 120 4.70 -10.59 3.64
CA VAL A 120 5.39 -10.12 2.42
C VAL A 120 4.75 -8.85 1.85
N VAL A 121 3.41 -8.75 1.87
CA VAL A 121 2.71 -7.54 1.44
C VAL A 121 3.04 -6.34 2.33
N HIS A 122 3.11 -6.55 3.65
CA HIS A 122 3.42 -5.50 4.61
C HIS A 122 4.88 -5.02 4.51
N GLU A 123 5.83 -5.94 4.34
CA GLU A 123 7.25 -5.63 4.12
C GLU A 123 7.46 -4.81 2.84
N TYR A 124 6.82 -5.21 1.74
CA TYR A 124 6.85 -4.47 0.48
C TYR A 124 6.24 -3.06 0.60
N GLN A 125 5.11 -2.93 1.30
CA GLN A 125 4.45 -1.63 1.53
C GLN A 125 5.34 -0.67 2.32
N ILE A 126 5.97 -1.14 3.41
CA ILE A 126 6.87 -0.31 4.23
C ILE A 126 8.11 0.10 3.43
N GLN A 127 8.71 -0.82 2.68
CA GLN A 127 9.91 -0.53 1.90
C GLN A 127 9.64 0.49 0.79
N ASN A 128 8.55 0.32 0.03
CA ASN A 128 8.16 1.28 -1.02
C ASN A 128 7.79 2.66 -0.44
N LEU A 129 7.11 2.71 0.71
CA LEU A 129 6.84 3.98 1.42
C LEU A 129 8.15 4.67 1.82
N LYS A 130 9.11 3.92 2.35
CA LYS A 130 10.42 4.44 2.77
C LYS A 130 11.23 4.95 1.57
N GLU A 131 11.27 4.22 0.47
CA GLU A 131 11.92 4.64 -0.78
C GLU A 131 11.27 5.91 -1.34
N SER A 132 9.93 5.99 -1.31
CA SER A 132 9.17 7.17 -1.74
C SER A 132 9.44 8.40 -0.86
N LEU A 133 9.57 8.22 0.46
CA LEU A 133 9.90 9.30 1.39
C LEU A 133 11.36 9.75 1.25
N GLN A 134 12.30 8.82 1.09
CA GLN A 134 13.71 9.14 0.83
C GLN A 134 13.86 9.94 -0.47
N ALA A 135 13.14 9.55 -1.53
CA ALA A 135 13.15 10.29 -2.80
C ALA A 135 12.54 11.70 -2.73
N ILE A 136 11.78 12.03 -1.67
CA ILE A 136 11.29 13.39 -1.40
C ILE A 136 12.29 14.15 -0.51
N GLU A 137 12.88 13.49 0.48
CA GLU A 137 13.93 14.09 1.34
C GLU A 137 15.19 14.44 0.53
N ASP A 138 15.59 13.58 -0.40
CA ASP A 138 16.73 13.76 -1.31
C ASP A 138 16.47 14.78 -2.44
N ASP A 139 15.23 15.28 -2.65
CA ASP A 139 14.87 16.18 -3.75
C ASP A 139 15.30 17.65 -3.49
N HIS A 140 16.60 17.84 -3.28
CA HIS A 140 17.24 19.14 -3.05
C HIS A 140 17.36 19.98 -4.35
N ARG A 141 16.24 20.16 -5.08
CA ARG A 141 16.20 21.04 -6.27
C ARG A 141 16.38 22.49 -5.85
N GLU A 142 17.29 23.19 -6.51
CA GLU A 142 17.48 24.62 -6.30
C GLU A 142 16.34 25.42 -6.94
N TYR A 143 15.56 26.10 -6.12
CA TYR A 143 14.55 27.06 -6.56
C TYR A 143 15.23 28.41 -6.84
N THR A 144 15.64 28.62 -8.09
CA THR A 144 16.20 29.88 -8.58
C THR A 144 15.23 30.57 -9.55
N LEU A 145 15.42 31.88 -9.73
CA LEU A 145 14.93 32.61 -10.89
C LEU A 145 15.74 32.23 -12.14
N ASP A 146 15.15 32.35 -13.32
CA ASP A 146 15.88 32.25 -14.60
C ASP A 146 16.67 33.55 -14.92
N GLU A 147 17.49 33.53 -15.98
CA GLU A 147 18.32 34.68 -16.38
C GLU A 147 17.50 35.93 -16.72
N GLU A 148 16.28 35.77 -17.24
CA GLU A 148 15.43 36.85 -17.73
C GLU A 148 14.54 37.40 -16.62
N GLU A 149 14.10 36.54 -15.69
CA GLU A 149 13.53 36.93 -14.40
C GLU A 149 14.54 37.69 -13.54
N MET A 150 15.80 37.23 -13.48
CA MET A 150 16.89 37.97 -12.80
C MET A 150 17.17 39.32 -13.47
N GLU A 151 17.20 39.38 -14.82
CA GLU A 151 17.36 40.65 -15.55
C GLU A 151 16.24 41.64 -15.18
N ALA A 152 14.98 41.21 -15.24
CA ALA A 152 13.82 42.02 -14.89
C ALA A 152 13.80 42.43 -13.42
N GLN A 153 14.05 41.51 -12.48
CA GLN A 153 14.12 41.82 -11.05
C GLN A 153 15.22 42.84 -10.74
N SER A 154 16.40 42.71 -11.39
CA SER A 154 17.49 43.67 -11.21
C SER A 154 17.07 45.11 -11.56
N VAL A 155 16.16 45.27 -12.53
CA VAL A 155 15.62 46.56 -12.96
C VAL A 155 14.56 47.09 -12.00
N ILE A 156 13.68 46.22 -11.50
CA ILE A 156 12.64 46.56 -10.51
C ILE A 156 13.27 47.12 -9.23
N LEU A 157 14.41 46.58 -8.80
CA LEU A 157 15.11 47.00 -7.57
C LEU A 157 15.91 48.32 -7.70
N LYS A 158 16.18 48.82 -8.92
CA LYS A 158 16.85 50.12 -9.12
C LYS A 158 15.92 51.27 -8.75
N ARG A 159 16.43 52.30 -8.06
CA ARG A 159 15.70 53.56 -7.85
C ARG A 159 15.68 54.40 -9.13
N ASP A 160 16.87 54.71 -9.66
CA ASP A 160 17.03 55.44 -10.91
C ASP A 160 16.99 54.48 -12.10
N ARG A 161 15.99 54.63 -12.99
CA ARG A 161 15.79 53.76 -14.16
C ARG A 161 16.07 54.52 -15.46
N THR A 162 16.87 53.90 -16.34
CA THR A 162 17.26 54.47 -17.64
C THR A 162 16.30 54.03 -18.76
N LYS A 163 16.51 54.56 -19.98
CA LYS A 163 15.81 54.06 -21.18
C LYS A 163 16.00 52.55 -21.41
N ARG A 164 17.16 51.96 -21.05
CA ARG A 164 17.39 50.51 -21.22
C ARG A 164 16.59 49.68 -20.22
N ASP A 165 16.47 50.18 -18.99
CA ASP A 165 15.68 49.56 -17.93
C ASP A 165 14.20 49.48 -18.33
N ALA A 166 13.65 50.53 -18.94
CA ALA A 166 12.30 50.50 -19.49
C ALA A 166 12.13 49.44 -20.60
N ILE A 167 13.12 49.27 -21.49
CA ILE A 167 13.09 48.25 -22.57
C ILE A 167 13.13 46.82 -22.01
N ILE A 168 13.89 46.58 -20.93
CA ILE A 168 13.92 45.27 -20.25
C ILE A 168 12.54 44.94 -19.66
N LEU A 169 11.89 45.91 -19.00
CA LEU A 169 10.53 45.73 -18.48
C LEU A 169 9.49 45.58 -19.60
N GLU A 170 9.64 46.29 -20.72
CA GLU A 170 8.77 46.13 -21.90
C GLU A 170 8.94 44.74 -22.52
N LYS A 171 10.17 44.22 -22.65
CA LYS A 171 10.46 42.83 -23.07
C LYS A 171 9.83 41.81 -22.12
N SER A 172 9.93 42.03 -20.80
CA SER A 172 9.37 41.15 -19.77
C SER A 172 7.83 41.13 -19.82
N LEU A 173 7.18 42.30 -19.76
CA LEU A 173 5.71 42.38 -19.81
C LEU A 173 5.13 41.91 -21.14
N SER A 174 5.79 42.15 -22.28
CA SER A 174 5.32 41.68 -23.59
C SER A 174 5.28 40.15 -23.72
N ARG A 175 5.98 39.42 -22.85
CA ARG A 175 5.93 37.94 -22.79
C ARG A 175 4.82 37.44 -21.88
N GLN A 176 4.62 38.11 -20.76
CA GLN A 176 3.54 37.81 -19.82
C GLN A 176 2.16 38.23 -20.36
N TYR A 177 2.14 39.24 -21.23
CA TYR A 177 0.94 39.80 -21.86
C TYR A 177 1.09 39.95 -23.39
N PRO A 178 1.15 38.85 -24.17
CA PRO A 178 1.40 38.92 -25.62
C PRO A 178 0.38 39.74 -26.43
N GLU A 179 -0.86 39.80 -25.95
CA GLU A 179 -1.99 40.44 -26.63
C GLU A 179 -2.21 41.91 -26.21
N LEU A 180 -1.47 42.42 -25.23
CA LEU A 180 -1.63 43.78 -24.69
C LEU A 180 -0.46 44.69 -25.10
N LYS A 181 -0.74 45.98 -25.28
CA LYS A 181 0.34 46.98 -25.42
C LYS A 181 0.96 47.23 -24.05
N PHE A 182 2.23 47.64 -24.02
CA PHE A 182 3.00 47.87 -22.78
C PHE A 182 2.27 48.71 -21.70
N ARG A 183 1.51 49.75 -22.08
CA ARG A 183 0.71 50.56 -21.13
C ARG A 183 -0.53 49.85 -20.59
N GLU A 184 -1.13 48.97 -21.39
CA GLU A 184 -2.29 48.16 -21.00
C GLU A 184 -1.84 47.06 -20.03
N ALA A 185 -0.72 46.39 -20.32
CA ALA A 185 -0.07 45.44 -19.41
C ALA A 185 0.37 46.08 -18.08
N LEU A 186 0.98 47.28 -18.11
CA LEU A 186 1.36 48.02 -16.90
C LEU A 186 0.16 48.40 -16.02
N GLN A 187 -0.99 48.72 -16.62
CA GLN A 187 -2.22 49.00 -15.87
C GLN A 187 -2.78 47.72 -15.22
N GLU A 188 -2.77 46.59 -15.92
CA GLU A 188 -3.20 45.30 -15.36
C GLU A 188 -2.28 44.82 -14.22
N GLU A 189 -0.96 44.99 -14.34
CA GLU A 189 -0.01 44.77 -13.24
C GLU A 189 -0.31 45.67 -12.04
N LYS A 190 -0.56 46.97 -12.26
CA LYS A 190 -0.89 47.90 -11.17
C LYS A 190 -2.15 47.48 -10.41
N GLU A 191 -3.18 46.99 -11.11
CA GLU A 191 -4.41 46.48 -10.50
C GLU A 191 -4.15 45.19 -9.70
N LYS A 192 -3.30 44.29 -10.21
CA LYS A 192 -2.85 43.09 -9.48
C LYS A 192 -2.04 43.42 -8.21
N LEU A 193 -1.16 44.42 -8.30
CA LEU A 193 -0.39 44.92 -7.15
C LEU A 193 -1.29 45.51 -6.06
N HIS A 194 -2.32 46.29 -6.41
CA HIS A 194 -3.31 46.77 -5.43
C HIS A 194 -4.06 45.62 -4.73
N VAL A 195 -4.36 44.52 -5.45
CA VAL A 195 -4.98 43.32 -4.88
C VAL A 195 -4.03 42.59 -3.92
N GLU A 196 -2.73 42.46 -4.24
CA GLU A 196 -1.75 41.83 -3.35
C GLU A 196 -1.41 42.71 -2.14
N LEU A 197 -1.45 44.05 -2.28
CA LEU A 197 -1.32 45.00 -1.18
C LEU A 197 -2.44 44.80 -0.15
N GLN A 198 -3.69 44.68 -0.60
CA GLN A 198 -4.83 44.38 0.28
C GLN A 198 -4.66 43.04 1.02
N LYS A 199 -4.21 41.98 0.34
CA LYS A 199 -3.91 40.69 0.99
C LYS A 199 -2.79 40.80 2.03
N SER A 200 -1.75 41.59 1.73
CA SER A 200 -0.59 41.79 2.61
C SER A 200 -0.95 42.60 3.86
N GLN A 201 -1.80 43.62 3.70
CA GLN A 201 -2.39 44.39 4.81
C GLN A 201 -3.26 43.50 5.72
N VAL A 202 -4.11 42.63 5.16
CA VAL A 202 -4.90 41.65 5.94
C VAL A 202 -4.02 40.64 6.69
N LYS A 203 -2.86 40.26 6.11
CA LYS A 203 -1.84 39.42 6.77
C LYS A 203 -0.97 40.17 7.79
N ASN A 204 -1.09 41.50 7.89
CA ASN A 204 -0.20 42.37 8.66
C ASN A 204 1.29 42.29 8.26
N ASP A 205 1.60 41.89 7.02
CA ASP A 205 2.98 41.85 6.52
C ASP A 205 3.41 43.23 6.01
N ILE A 206 3.91 44.04 6.95
CA ILE A 206 4.43 45.39 6.70
C ILE A 206 5.55 45.39 5.65
N LYS A 207 6.38 44.33 5.59
CA LYS A 207 7.49 44.27 4.63
C LYS A 207 6.97 44.07 3.21
N GLN A 208 6.02 43.16 3.02
CA GLN A 208 5.36 42.98 1.72
C GLN A 208 4.59 44.24 1.29
N CYS A 209 3.91 44.93 2.22
CA CYS A 209 3.24 46.20 1.91
C CYS A 209 4.21 47.23 1.33
N CYS A 210 5.34 47.51 1.99
CA CYS A 210 6.33 48.48 1.50
C CYS A 210 6.99 48.06 0.18
N VAL A 211 7.17 46.75 -0.07
CA VAL A 211 7.64 46.24 -1.37
C VAL A 211 6.61 46.52 -2.46
N ILE A 212 5.34 46.18 -2.22
CA ILE A 212 4.25 46.34 -3.20
C ILE A 212 3.96 47.82 -3.47
N GLU A 213 4.09 48.69 -2.48
CA GLU A 213 4.01 50.15 -2.63
C GLU A 213 5.11 50.68 -3.58
N HIS A 214 6.37 50.27 -3.40
CA HIS A 214 7.46 50.55 -4.36
C HIS A 214 7.17 49.95 -5.74
N LEU A 215 6.61 48.74 -5.84
CA LEU A 215 6.21 48.13 -7.12
C LEU A 215 5.16 48.99 -7.86
N ILE A 216 4.20 49.57 -7.14
CA ILE A 216 3.21 50.48 -7.73
C ILE A 216 3.90 51.75 -8.26
N GLU A 217 4.84 52.36 -7.50
CA GLU A 217 5.66 53.48 -7.99
C GLU A 217 6.47 53.12 -9.26
N VAL A 218 6.93 51.87 -9.41
CA VAL A 218 7.59 51.40 -10.64
C VAL A 218 6.64 51.51 -11.84
N THR A 219 5.39 51.04 -11.70
CA THR A 219 4.42 51.08 -12.82
C THR A 219 4.11 52.50 -13.29
N GLU A 220 4.08 53.47 -12.37
CA GLU A 220 3.80 54.88 -12.71
C GLU A 220 4.99 55.59 -13.37
N HIS A 221 6.22 55.25 -12.99
CA HIS A 221 7.40 56.00 -13.41
C HIS A 221 8.11 55.47 -14.65
N VAL A 222 8.04 54.16 -14.94
CA VAL A 222 8.73 53.51 -16.08
C VAL A 222 8.38 54.11 -17.45
N VAL A 223 7.16 54.63 -17.61
CA VAL A 223 6.63 55.13 -18.90
C VAL A 223 7.18 56.51 -19.31
N ASN A 224 7.89 57.22 -18.41
CA ASN A 224 8.31 58.61 -18.63
C ASN A 224 9.64 58.76 -19.41
N ALA A 225 10.21 57.65 -19.89
CA ALA A 225 11.42 57.65 -20.71
C ALA A 225 11.08 57.87 -22.21
N PRO A 226 11.53 58.95 -22.87
CA PRO A 226 11.07 59.29 -24.22
C PRO A 226 11.60 58.32 -25.30
N PRO A 227 10.74 57.78 -26.18
CA PRO A 227 11.11 56.72 -27.13
C PRO A 227 11.91 57.23 -28.33
N GLU A 228 12.80 56.38 -28.85
CA GLU A 228 13.37 56.50 -30.19
C GLU A 228 12.97 55.28 -31.05
N LYS A 229 13.19 55.38 -32.36
CA LYS A 229 12.41 54.62 -33.36
C LYS A 229 13.01 53.25 -33.70
N ASN A 230 12.11 52.28 -33.86
CA ASN A 230 12.16 51.09 -34.73
C ASN A 230 13.50 50.73 -35.42
N LEU A 231 13.96 49.49 -35.20
CA LEU A 231 14.68 48.72 -36.22
C LEU A 231 14.13 47.29 -36.27
N SER A 232 13.40 46.97 -37.34
CA SER A 232 12.97 45.62 -37.69
C SER A 232 14.02 44.95 -38.57
N LEU A 233 14.42 43.71 -38.25
CA LEU A 233 15.21 42.87 -39.14
C LEU A 233 14.64 41.45 -39.20
N ASN A 234 14.08 41.10 -40.36
CA ASN A 234 13.82 39.71 -40.73
C ASN A 234 15.11 39.05 -41.19
N ALA A 235 15.29 37.76 -40.92
CA ALA A 235 16.23 36.90 -41.63
C ALA A 235 15.75 35.44 -41.62
N ASP A 236 15.24 34.95 -42.75
CA ASP A 236 14.99 33.53 -42.95
C ASP A 236 16.31 32.75 -43.05
N ALA A 237 16.35 31.56 -42.45
CA ALA A 237 17.40 30.57 -42.70
C ALA A 237 16.85 29.14 -42.52
N GLN A 238 16.37 28.55 -43.61
CA GLN A 238 16.21 27.09 -43.68
C GLN A 238 17.59 26.44 -43.69
N TYR A 239 17.79 25.35 -42.95
CA TYR A 239 18.57 24.22 -43.44
C TYR A 239 18.10 22.90 -42.80
N VAL A 240 18.25 21.80 -43.54
CA VAL A 240 17.69 20.48 -43.25
C VAL A 240 18.78 19.53 -42.76
N THR A 241 18.48 18.73 -41.74
CA THR A 241 18.83 17.29 -41.72
C THR A 241 18.06 16.57 -40.61
N ALA A 242 17.75 15.30 -40.84
CA ALA A 242 17.04 14.45 -39.90
C ALA A 242 17.90 13.25 -39.47
N SER A 243 17.73 12.80 -38.23
CA SER A 243 18.17 11.48 -37.76
C SER A 243 17.37 11.08 -36.53
N LYS A 244 16.39 10.20 -36.72
CA LYS A 244 15.77 9.43 -35.63
C LYS A 244 15.82 7.95 -36.00
N SER A 245 16.52 7.17 -35.20
CA SER A 245 16.40 5.71 -35.18
C SER A 245 15.31 5.34 -34.18
N SER A 246 14.44 4.40 -34.55
CA SER A 246 13.42 3.84 -33.66
C SER A 246 13.17 2.38 -34.02
N HIS A 247 13.42 1.47 -33.08
CA HIS A 247 13.02 0.07 -33.20
C HIS A 247 11.49 -0.10 -33.09
N GLY A 248 10.94 -1.14 -33.71
CA GLY A 248 9.59 -1.61 -33.42
C GLY A 248 8.86 -2.24 -34.62
N ALA A 249 8.85 -3.57 -34.69
CA ALA A 249 7.88 -4.37 -35.43
C ALA A 249 7.84 -5.79 -34.85
N SER A 250 6.67 -6.43 -34.79
CA SER A 250 6.48 -7.74 -34.14
C SER A 250 5.60 -8.69 -34.97
N GLY A 251 5.84 -9.99 -34.82
CA GLY A 251 4.99 -11.13 -35.18
C GLY A 251 5.44 -12.34 -34.32
N LEU A 252 4.60 -13.24 -33.79
CA LEU A 252 3.45 -13.96 -34.39
C LEU A 252 3.90 -14.79 -35.60
N GLN A 253 3.73 -16.12 -35.70
CA GLN A 253 3.07 -17.13 -34.83
C GLN A 253 3.74 -18.53 -35.14
N SER A 254 3.39 -19.74 -34.68
CA SER A 254 2.21 -20.33 -33.98
C SER A 254 2.52 -21.77 -33.48
N GLU A 255 1.65 -22.33 -32.60
CA GLU A 255 1.34 -23.79 -32.42
C GLU A 255 2.49 -24.77 -32.02
N ASP A 256 2.31 -25.94 -31.37
CA ASP A 256 1.16 -26.68 -30.77
C ASP A 256 1.73 -27.63 -29.65
N GLN A 257 1.05 -28.47 -28.84
CA GLN A 257 -0.36 -28.86 -28.62
C GLN A 257 -0.52 -29.44 -27.17
N ALA A 258 -1.76 -29.64 -26.70
CA ALA A 258 -2.28 -30.66 -25.75
C ALA A 258 -1.43 -31.10 -24.51
N LYS A 259 -1.98 -31.15 -23.29
CA LYS A 259 -3.36 -31.53 -22.91
C LYS A 259 -3.94 -30.68 -21.77
N SER A 260 -5.25 -30.52 -21.78
CA SER A 260 -6.04 -29.99 -20.66
C SER A 260 -6.68 -31.12 -19.87
N GLU A 261 -6.49 -31.14 -18.55
CA GLU A 261 -7.21 -32.02 -17.61
C GLU A 261 -7.28 -31.33 -16.23
N TRP A 262 -7.98 -30.19 -16.17
CA TRP A 262 -8.15 -29.35 -14.98
C TRP A 262 -9.59 -28.84 -14.85
N GLN A 263 -10.52 -29.70 -14.41
CA GLN A 263 -11.83 -29.35 -13.84
C GLN A 263 -12.49 -30.62 -13.27
N ALA A 264 -13.31 -30.45 -12.22
CA ALA A 264 -13.78 -31.49 -11.29
C ALA A 264 -12.65 -32.11 -10.41
N ASP A 265 -12.69 -32.10 -9.07
CA ASP A 265 -13.66 -31.53 -8.13
C ASP A 265 -12.95 -30.88 -6.92
N LEU A 266 -13.48 -29.75 -6.45
CA LEU A 266 -12.98 -29.03 -5.26
C LEU A 266 -14.06 -28.81 -4.17
N PHE A 267 -15.32 -29.16 -4.44
CA PHE A 267 -16.48 -28.85 -3.58
C PHE A 267 -17.54 -29.97 -3.51
N ASP A 268 -17.19 -31.22 -3.79
CA ASP A 268 -18.13 -32.34 -3.62
C ASP A 268 -18.16 -32.86 -2.16
N CYS A 269 -19.34 -33.28 -1.73
CA CYS A 269 -19.64 -33.97 -0.48
C CYS A 269 -19.30 -33.21 0.81
N CYS A 270 -19.94 -32.04 0.96
CA CYS A 270 -20.62 -31.72 2.22
C CYS A 270 -21.72 -32.77 2.53
N ALA A 271 -21.31 -33.99 2.90
CA ALA A 271 -22.24 -34.99 3.42
C ALA A 271 -22.70 -34.59 4.83
N GLU A 272 -24.00 -34.75 5.12
CA GLU A 272 -24.53 -34.57 6.48
C GLU A 272 -23.72 -35.42 7.48
N PRO A 273 -23.46 -34.94 8.71
CA PRO A 273 -22.83 -35.77 9.73
C PRO A 273 -23.67 -37.03 9.94
N CYS A 274 -23.05 -38.21 9.75
CA CYS A 274 -23.74 -39.51 9.63
C CYS A 274 -24.62 -39.91 10.83
N LEU A 275 -24.57 -39.16 11.93
CA LEU A 275 -25.59 -39.14 12.99
C LEU A 275 -27.00 -38.96 12.44
N SER A 276 -27.20 -38.17 11.37
CA SER A 276 -28.52 -38.03 10.76
C SER A 276 -29.05 -39.39 10.28
N VAL A 277 -28.19 -40.25 9.72
CA VAL A 277 -28.54 -41.60 9.26
C VAL A 277 -28.64 -42.58 10.42
N PHE A 278 -27.65 -42.57 11.34
CA PHE A 278 -27.60 -43.51 12.46
C PHE A 278 -28.75 -43.28 13.46
N LEU A 279 -29.06 -42.02 13.79
CA LEU A 279 -30.20 -41.68 14.65
C LEU A 279 -31.54 -41.93 13.95
N LYS A 280 -31.69 -41.61 12.65
CA LYS A 280 -32.89 -42.02 11.89
C LYS A 280 -33.08 -43.53 11.95
N HIS A 281 -32.03 -44.32 11.70
CA HIS A 281 -32.16 -45.78 11.70
C HIS A 281 -32.40 -46.37 13.11
N PHE A 282 -31.81 -45.81 14.17
CA PHE A 282 -31.97 -46.35 15.52
C PHE A 282 -33.28 -45.90 16.21
N LEU A 283 -33.70 -44.65 16.00
CA LEU A 283 -34.92 -44.08 16.62
C LEU A 283 -36.21 -44.39 15.85
N LEU A 284 -36.14 -44.75 14.56
CA LEU A 284 -37.33 -45.16 13.77
C LEU A 284 -37.51 -46.69 13.72
N SER A 285 -36.59 -47.48 14.29
CA SER A 285 -36.65 -48.96 14.29
C SER A 285 -37.01 -49.59 15.64
N ASN A 286 -37.25 -48.81 16.69
CA ASN A 286 -37.82 -49.27 17.95
C ASN A 286 -38.93 -48.28 18.39
N PRO A 287 -40.22 -48.67 18.33
CA PRO A 287 -41.33 -47.93 18.92
C PRO A 287 -41.45 -48.15 20.44
#